data_AF-A0A076LE29-F1
#
_entry.id   AF-A0A076LE29-F1
#
_cell.length_a   1.000
_cell.length_b   1.000
_cell.length_c   1.000
_cell.angle_alpha   90.00
_cell.angle_beta   90.00
_cell.angle_gamma   90.00
#
_symmetry.space_group_name_H-M   'P 1'
#
loop_
_entity.id
_entity.type
_entity.pdbx_description
1 polymer ?
#
loop_
_entity_poly.entity_id
_entity_poly.type
_entity_poly.pdbx_seq_one_letter_code
_entity_poly.pdbx_strand_id
1 'polypeptide(L)'
;MTTAFNGVADGDNLSLQGGTAAGAAIVIVDSTGAPIKINDAIGGAPESIVDGSNTLHFSAYLKGDTGSSAIQTGDFASVASFVLAYQ
;
A
#
# COMPACT_ATOMS: atom_id res chain seq x y z
N MET A 1 -1.00 7.24 17.19
CA MET A 1 -1.97 6.55 16.31
C MET A 1 -1.19 5.71 15.31
N THR A 2 -1.70 4.56 14.89
CA THR A 2 -1.05 3.73 13.85
C THR A 2 -2.03 3.46 12.71
N THR A 3 -1.48 3.35 11.51
CA THR A 3 -2.22 3.10 10.27
C THR A 3 -1.79 1.77 9.66
N ALA A 4 -2.74 1.08 9.04
CA ALA A 4 -2.47 -0.13 8.27
C ALA A 4 -3.30 -0.15 6.99
N PHE A 5 -2.76 -0.81 5.97
CA PHE A 5 -3.45 -1.09 4.72
C PHE A 5 -3.55 -2.60 4.52
N ASN A 6 -4.78 -3.09 4.37
CA ASN A 6 -5.07 -4.52 4.21
C ASN A 6 -5.62 -4.79 2.81
N GLY A 7 -5.24 -5.91 2.19
CA GLY A 7 -5.66 -6.26 0.85
C GLY A 7 -5.04 -7.56 0.35
N VAL A 8 -5.19 -7.82 -0.95
CA VAL A 8 -4.51 -8.95 -1.59
C VAL A 8 -3.05 -8.57 -1.78
N ALA A 9 -2.15 -9.23 -1.08
CA ALA A 9 -0.73 -8.91 -1.10
C ALA A 9 0.01 -9.62 -2.25
N ASP A 10 0.98 -8.92 -2.82
CA ASP A 10 2.04 -9.45 -3.68
C ASP A 10 3.39 -9.11 -3.02
N GLY A 11 3.91 -10.08 -2.26
CA GLY A 11 4.98 -9.84 -1.29
C GLY A 11 4.53 -8.83 -0.23
N ASP A 12 5.31 -7.76 -0.05
CA ASP A 12 4.99 -6.66 0.86
C ASP A 12 4.03 -5.61 0.24
N ASN A 13 3.69 -5.72 -1.05
CA ASN A 13 2.97 -4.70 -1.82
C ASN A 13 1.54 -5.12 -2.15
N LEU A 14 0.73 -4.21 -2.70
CA LEU A 14 -0.65 -4.49 -3.08
C LEU A 14 -0.72 -5.10 -4.49
N SER A 15 -1.38 -6.25 -4.61
CA SER A 15 -1.49 -6.99 -5.85
C SER A 15 -2.41 -6.29 -6.88
N LEU A 16 -2.09 -6.44 -8.17
CA LEU A 16 -2.96 -6.04 -9.28
C LEU A 16 -4.10 -7.05 -9.42
N GLN A 17 -5.34 -6.57 -9.55
CA GLN A 17 -6.55 -7.39 -9.61
C GLN A 17 -7.47 -6.94 -10.75
N GLY A 18 -8.44 -7.78 -11.11
CA GLY A 18 -9.55 -7.39 -12.00
C GLY A 18 -9.19 -7.12 -13.48
N GLY A 19 -7.99 -7.50 -13.93
CA GLY A 19 -7.57 -7.35 -15.33
C GLY A 19 -6.44 -8.31 -15.72
N THR A 20 -5.72 -8.01 -16.80
CA THR A 20 -4.68 -8.91 -17.36
C THR A 20 -3.25 -8.41 -17.14
N ALA A 21 -3.07 -7.23 -16.53
CA ALA A 21 -1.73 -6.75 -16.20
C ALA A 21 -1.07 -7.68 -15.18
N ALA A 22 0.22 -7.96 -15.36
CA ALA A 22 0.99 -8.83 -14.47
C ALA A 22 2.47 -8.41 -14.42
N GLY A 23 3.20 -8.94 -13.43
CA GLY A 23 4.61 -8.63 -13.24
C GLY A 23 4.86 -7.25 -12.62
N ALA A 24 3.89 -6.72 -11.87
CA ALA A 24 4.02 -5.48 -11.10
C ALA A 24 3.07 -5.52 -9.90
N ALA A 25 3.32 -4.64 -8.94
CA ALA A 25 2.48 -4.43 -7.76
C ALA A 25 2.38 -2.93 -7.43
N ILE A 26 1.35 -2.54 -6.67
CA ILE A 26 1.18 -1.17 -6.19
C ILE A 26 1.88 -1.03 -4.84
N VAL A 27 2.82 -0.10 -4.75
CA VAL A 27 3.46 0.27 -3.49
C VAL A 27 2.69 1.44 -2.89
N ILE A 28 2.33 1.33 -1.62
CA ILE A 28 1.78 2.43 -0.83
C ILE A 28 2.90 2.97 0.05
N VAL A 29 3.06 4.29 0.11
CA VAL A 29 4.05 4.96 0.96
C VAL A 29 3.40 5.99 1.87
N ASP A 30 4.00 6.19 3.04
CA ASP A 30 3.64 7.26 3.95
C ASP A 30 4.13 8.64 3.47
N SER A 31 3.87 9.67 4.29
CA SER A 31 4.27 11.06 4.01
C SER A 31 5.79 11.28 3.91
N THR A 32 6.60 10.35 4.42
CA THR A 32 8.07 10.36 4.33
C THR A 32 8.59 9.65 3.07
N GLY A 33 7.71 8.94 2.36
CA GLY A 33 8.06 8.07 1.24
C GLY A 33 8.46 6.66 1.65
N ALA A 34 8.32 6.29 2.93
CA ALA A 34 8.61 4.95 3.40
C ALA A 34 7.48 3.98 2.98
N PRO A 35 7.81 2.79 2.44
CA PRO A 35 6.82 1.82 2.00
C PRO A 35 6.06 1.21 3.19
N ILE A 36 4.74 1.12 3.05
CA ILE A 36 3.84 0.46 3.98
C ILE A 36 3.60 -0.95 3.50
N LYS A 37 3.87 -1.93 4.36
CA LYS A 37 3.64 -3.34 4.07
C LYS A 37 2.15 -3.67 4.14
N ILE A 38 1.63 -4.33 3.12
CA ILE A 38 0.23 -4.75 3.08
C ILE A 38 -0.02 -5.89 4.08
N ASN A 39 -1.15 -5.82 4.78
CA ASN A 39 -1.55 -6.75 5.85
C ASN A 39 -0.61 -6.76 7.08
N ASP A 40 0.31 -5.81 7.19
CA ASP A 40 1.08 -5.62 8.41
C ASP A 40 0.27 -4.81 9.41
N ALA A 41 -0.05 -5.43 10.53
CA ALA A 41 -1.04 -4.93 11.47
C ALA A 41 -0.67 -3.55 12.06
N ILE A 42 0.63 -3.24 12.19
CA ILE A 42 1.12 -2.03 12.86
C ILE A 42 2.53 -1.67 12.32
N GLY A 43 2.68 -1.54 11.00
CA GLY A 43 3.98 -1.27 10.37
C GLY A 43 4.44 0.19 10.38
N GLY A 44 3.53 1.14 10.68
CA GLY A 44 3.82 2.57 10.69
C GLY A 44 4.43 3.05 12.01
N ALA A 45 5.40 3.97 11.93
CA ALA A 45 5.79 4.74 13.10
C ALA A 45 4.55 5.47 13.66
N PRO A 46 4.35 5.50 14.99
CA PRO A 46 3.18 6.16 15.55
C PRO A 46 3.16 7.62 15.13
N GLU A 47 2.12 8.02 14.40
CA GLU A 47 1.93 9.42 14.04
C GLU A 47 1.37 10.19 15.25
N SER A 48 1.98 11.36 15.48
CA SER A 48 1.49 12.31 16.47
C SER A 48 0.23 12.96 15.93
N ILE A 49 -0.90 12.72 16.58
CA ILE A 49 -2.14 13.41 16.30
C ILE A 49 -2.22 14.69 17.12
N VAL A 50 -2.79 15.73 16.54
CA VAL A 50 -3.12 16.98 17.25
C VAL A 50 -4.60 17.00 17.62
N ASP A 51 -4.96 17.80 18.61
CA ASP A 51 -6.35 18.07 18.94
C ASP A 51 -7.07 18.69 17.73
N GLY A 52 -8.18 18.07 17.31
CA GLY A 52 -8.97 18.52 16.17
C GLY A 52 -8.76 17.69 14.90
N SER A 53 -8.79 18.34 13.74
CA SER A 53 -8.73 17.66 12.44
C SER A 53 -7.29 17.29 12.08
N ASN A 54 -7.08 16.02 11.69
CA ASN A 54 -5.79 15.51 11.24
C ASN A 54 -5.92 15.07 9.77
N THR A 55 -4.96 15.46 8.94
CA THR A 55 -4.86 15.03 7.53
C THR A 55 -3.66 14.11 7.39
N LEU A 56 -3.91 12.86 6.98
CA LEU A 56 -2.88 11.86 6.76
C LEU A 56 -2.57 11.77 5.26
N HIS A 57 -1.30 11.88 4.90
CA HIS A 57 -0.87 11.88 3.51
C HIS A 57 -0.22 10.54 3.15
N PHE A 58 -0.74 9.91 2.10
CA PHE A 58 -0.20 8.70 1.51
C PHE A 58 -0.06 8.88 0.00
N SER A 59 0.88 8.16 -0.60
CA SER A 59 1.02 8.09 -2.05
C SER A 59 1.06 6.63 -2.49
N ALA A 60 0.69 6.39 -3.74
CA ALA A 60 0.76 5.07 -4.35
C ALA A 60 1.43 5.16 -5.72
N TYR A 61 2.24 4.16 -6.06
CA TYR A 61 2.85 4.05 -7.38
C TYR A 61 2.98 2.58 -7.81
N LEU A 62 3.01 2.37 -9.13
CA LEU A 62 3.20 1.04 -9.71
C LEU A 62 4.70 0.70 -9.72
N LYS A 63 5.04 -0.51 -9.28
CA LYS A 63 6.40 -1.04 -9.27
C LYS A 63 6.43 -2.37 -10.01
N GLY A 64 7.21 -2.45 -11.08
CA GLY A 64 7.48 -3.71 -11.77
C GLY A 64 8.25 -4.68 -10.88
N ASP A 65 7.95 -5.97 -11.03
CA ASP A 65 8.77 -7.05 -10.47
C ASP A 65 10.20 -6.97 -11.06
N THR A 66 11.19 -7.23 -10.22
CA THR A 66 12.60 -7.30 -10.63
C THR A 66 13.03 -8.72 -10.99
N GLY A 67 12.14 -9.71 -10.82
CA GLY A 67 12.35 -11.10 -11.21
C GLY A 67 12.28 -11.34 -12.72
N SER A 68 12.52 -12.58 -13.14
CA SER A 68 12.46 -12.99 -14.55
C SER A 68 11.02 -13.09 -15.10
N SER A 69 10.02 -12.67 -14.32
CA SER A 69 8.62 -12.56 -14.72
C SER A 69 8.48 -11.46 -15.76
N ALA A 70 7.99 -11.80 -16.95
CA ALA A 70 7.72 -10.78 -17.96
C ALA A 70 6.61 -9.84 -17.48
N ILE A 71 6.87 -8.53 -17.52
CA ILE A 71 5.83 -7.51 -17.31
C ILE A 71 4.82 -7.66 -18.45
N GLN A 72 3.54 -7.84 -18.10
CA GLN A 72 2.44 -7.94 -19.05
C GLN A 72 1.60 -6.67 -19.00
N THR A 73 1.32 -6.11 -20.17
CA THR A 73 0.43 -4.96 -20.31
C THR A 73 -1.03 -5.39 -20.18
N GLY A 74 -1.86 -4.49 -19.66
CA GLY A 74 -3.28 -4.71 -19.49
C GLY A 74 -3.88 -3.74 -18.49
N ASP A 75 -5.19 -3.83 -18.31
CA ASP A 75 -5.87 -3.09 -17.26
C ASP A 75 -5.64 -3.77 -15.91
N PHE A 76 -5.75 -2.98 -14.84
CA PHE A 76 -5.77 -3.47 -13.46
C PHE A 76 -6.55 -2.52 -12.56
N ALA A 77 -7.02 -3.07 -11.45
CA ALA A 77 -7.54 -2.35 -10.30
C ALA A 77 -7.03 -3.03 -9.03
N SER A 78 -7.04 -2.33 -7.90
CA SER A 78 -6.73 -2.94 -6.61
C SER A 78 -7.62 -2.34 -5.54
N VAL A 79 -7.97 -3.14 -4.54
CA VAL A 79 -8.78 -2.70 -3.41
C VAL A 79 -7.99 -2.94 -2.14
N ALA A 80 -7.84 -1.88 -1.33
CA ALA A 80 -7.24 -1.95 -0.01
C ALA A 80 -8.19 -1.32 1.02
N SER A 81 -8.21 -1.90 2.21
CA SER A 81 -8.89 -1.34 3.38
C SER A 81 -7.90 -0.55 4.22
N PHE A 82 -8.25 0.68 4.55
CA PHE A 82 -7.49 1.52 5.46
C PHE A 82 -7.98 1.31 6.90
N VAL A 83 -7.05 1.07 7.83
CA VAL A 83 -7.34 0.86 9.25
C VAL A 83 -6.61 1.91 10.08
N LEU A 84 -7.35 2.47 11.04
CA LEU A 84 -6.85 3.44 12.01
C LEU A 84 -6.96 2.88 13.42
N ALA A 85 -5.82 2.70 14.09
CA ALA A 85 -5.78 2.26 15.47
C ALA A 85 -5.32 3.38 16.40
N TYR A 86 -6.16 3.66 17.40
CA TYR A 86 -5.86 4.57 18.50
C TYR A 86 -5.29 3.76 19.67
N GLN A 87 -4.33 4.35 20.39
CA GLN A 87 -3.82 3.83 21.66
C GLN A 87 -4.46 4.62 22.80
#